data_AF-A0A815N6R9-F1
#
_entry.id   AF-A0A815N6R9-F1
#
_cell.length_a   1.000
_cell.length_b   1.000
_cell.length_c   1.000
_cell.angle_alpha   90.00
_cell.angle_beta   90.00
_cell.angle_gamma   90.00
#
_symmetry.space_group_name_H-M   'P 1'
#
loop_
_entity.id
_entity.type
_entity.pdbx_description
1 polymer ?
#
loop_
_entity_poly.entity_id
_entity_poly.type
_entity_poly.pdbx_seq_one_letter_code
_entity_poly.pdbx_strand_id
1 'polypeptide(L)'
;IDLKDATPIRALESCMINWNFTSDNKGIEGLEFVSHTTSARTYLLALCEANDCNDQSKPDNKGRILVLEKEKATFNNSCSWEHVGTLYLPSSVHFQDYSAISIQYQHLTRFPTYIAVSSQEMSQIWVGRIEEISKAPFFSITSLQNNIIYDLPRFPKTAKTCTIQYCNIEGITWQDNNQIILASDAAKDDQPTLCTNKEQSVHYFSFPQNLLN
;
A
#
# COMPACT_ATOMS: atom_id res chain seq x y z
N ILE A 1 8.50 -20.53 -22.12
CA ILE A 1 8.68 -19.25 -22.85
C ILE A 1 10.06 -19.34 -23.47
N ASP A 2 10.16 -19.46 -24.80
CA ASP A 2 11.44 -19.37 -25.49
C ASP A 2 11.90 -17.91 -25.40
N LEU A 3 13.02 -17.66 -24.73
CA LEU A 3 13.52 -16.30 -24.46
C LEU A 3 13.86 -15.53 -25.76
N LYS A 4 13.86 -16.21 -26.90
CA LYS A 4 14.16 -15.64 -28.22
C LYS A 4 13.00 -14.86 -28.86
N ASP A 5 11.77 -15.04 -28.39
CA ASP A 5 10.57 -14.37 -28.92
C ASP A 5 10.00 -13.29 -27.99
N ALA A 6 10.72 -12.92 -26.92
CA ALA A 6 10.29 -11.86 -26.02
C ALA A 6 10.44 -10.49 -26.70
N THR A 7 9.32 -9.79 -26.91
CA THR A 7 9.36 -8.36 -27.29
C THR A 7 9.80 -7.56 -26.05
N PRO A 8 10.95 -6.88 -26.07
CA PRO A 8 11.44 -6.20 -24.89
C PRO A 8 10.55 -5.00 -24.56
N ILE A 9 10.21 -4.86 -23.28
CA ILE A 9 9.67 -3.60 -22.77
C ILE A 9 10.79 -2.55 -22.81
N ARG A 10 10.45 -1.33 -23.21
CA ARG A 10 11.40 -0.22 -23.26
C ARG A 10 11.41 0.50 -21.91
N ALA A 11 12.56 0.56 -21.26
CA ALA A 11 12.77 1.50 -20.16
C ALA A 11 12.61 2.93 -20.71
N LEU A 12 11.59 3.65 -20.23
CA LEU A 12 11.38 5.04 -20.61
C LEU A 12 12.32 5.96 -19.83
N GLU A 13 12.47 5.69 -18.53
CA GLU A 13 13.27 6.47 -17.59
C GLU A 13 13.47 5.72 -16.27
N SER A 14 14.45 6.16 -15.46
CA SER A 14 14.66 5.71 -14.08
C SER A 14 15.14 6.92 -13.28
N CYS A 15 14.39 7.30 -12.25
CA CYS A 15 14.64 8.50 -11.45
C CYS A 15 14.89 8.12 -9.99
N MET A 16 15.84 8.80 -9.35
CA MET A 16 16.10 8.60 -7.93
C MET A 16 14.96 9.17 -7.08
N ILE A 17 14.62 8.53 -5.98
CA ILE A 17 13.72 9.11 -4.99
C ILE A 17 14.56 9.97 -4.05
N ASN A 18 14.21 11.25 -3.91
CA ASN A 18 14.89 12.15 -2.99
C ASN A 18 14.34 11.94 -1.56
N TRP A 19 14.68 10.79 -0.99
CA TRP A 19 14.34 10.39 0.37
C TRP A 19 15.49 9.57 0.97
N ASN A 20 15.79 9.81 2.24
CA ASN A 20 16.81 9.06 2.96
C ASN A 20 16.18 7.81 3.60
N PHE A 21 16.26 6.68 2.90
CA PHE A 21 16.00 5.38 3.50
C PHE A 21 17.12 5.08 4.49
N THR A 22 16.73 4.66 5.70
CA THR A 22 17.65 4.41 6.83
C THR A 22 18.06 2.94 6.96
N SER A 23 17.52 2.11 6.06
CA SER A 23 17.65 0.66 6.01
C SER A 23 18.15 0.21 4.64
N ASP A 24 18.96 -0.84 4.62
CA ASP A 24 19.37 -1.50 3.38
C ASP A 24 18.32 -2.49 2.86
N ASN A 25 17.39 -2.92 3.73
CA ASN A 25 16.40 -3.97 3.42
C ASN A 25 14.95 -3.53 3.58
N LYS A 26 14.68 -2.27 3.95
CA LYS A 26 13.32 -1.73 4.05
C LYS A 26 13.15 -0.47 3.22
N GLY A 27 12.08 -0.40 2.44
CA GLY A 27 11.87 0.66 1.45
C GLY A 27 10.41 1.04 1.21
N ILE A 28 10.04 1.09 -0.07
CA ILE A 28 8.66 1.33 -0.52
C ILE A 28 8.10 -0.02 -0.99
N GLU A 29 7.01 -0.48 -0.38
CA GLU A 29 6.33 -1.72 -0.79
C GLU A 29 5.19 -1.48 -1.78
N GLY A 30 4.56 -0.32 -1.68
CA GLY A 30 3.35 -0.02 -2.44
C GLY A 30 3.44 1.31 -3.16
N LEU A 31 2.96 1.34 -4.41
CA LEU A 31 2.90 2.55 -5.23
C LEU A 31 1.50 2.73 -5.80
N GLU A 32 0.98 3.94 -5.67
CA GLU A 32 -0.19 4.41 -6.42
C GLU A 32 0.15 5.70 -7.17
N PHE A 33 -0.22 5.76 -8.45
CA PHE A 33 0.05 6.91 -9.31
C PHE A 33 -1.20 7.76 -9.42
N VAL A 34 -1.13 9.02 -8.98
CA VAL A 34 -2.30 9.86 -8.73
C VAL A 34 -2.17 11.23 -9.40
N SER A 35 -3.03 11.51 -10.37
CA SER A 35 -3.22 12.84 -10.96
C SER A 35 -4.09 13.73 -10.06
N HIS A 36 -3.55 14.86 -9.65
CA HIS A 36 -4.26 15.89 -8.90
C HIS A 36 -5.11 16.73 -9.86
N THR A 37 -6.43 16.55 -9.80
CA THR A 37 -7.40 17.05 -10.78
C THR A 37 -7.37 18.57 -10.94
N THR A 38 -7.15 19.31 -9.86
CA THR A 38 -7.20 20.78 -9.89
C THR A 38 -5.91 21.44 -10.40
N SER A 39 -4.75 20.79 -10.23
CA SER A 39 -3.46 21.33 -10.65
C SER A 39 -2.92 20.70 -11.94
N ALA A 40 -3.55 19.61 -12.40
CA ALA A 40 -3.09 18.75 -13.49
C ALA A 40 -1.66 18.22 -13.28
N ARG A 41 -1.21 18.17 -12.01
CA ARG A 41 0.06 17.56 -11.61
C ARG A 41 -0.16 16.10 -11.30
N THR A 42 0.92 15.33 -11.30
CA THR A 42 0.87 13.92 -10.95
C THR A 42 1.84 13.63 -9.82
N TYR A 43 1.38 12.79 -8.91
CA TYR A 43 2.09 12.39 -7.71
C TYR A 43 2.19 10.87 -7.65
N LEU A 44 3.25 10.37 -7.02
CA LEU A 44 3.33 9.00 -6.53
C LEU A 44 3.00 8.99 -5.04
N LEU A 45 2.09 8.12 -4.65
CA LEU A 45 1.84 7.75 -3.28
C LEU A 45 2.63 6.49 -2.98
N ALA A 46 3.70 6.64 -2.21
CA ALA A 46 4.65 5.57 -1.90
C ALA A 46 4.48 5.11 -0.45
N LEU A 47 3.89 3.93 -0.26
CA LEU A 47 3.74 3.28 1.04
C LEU A 47 5.10 2.78 1.52
N CYS A 48 5.51 3.23 2.71
CA CYS A 48 6.72 2.71 3.35
C CYS A 48 6.45 1.35 4.00
N GLU A 49 7.37 0.40 3.82
CA GLU A 49 7.34 -0.94 4.42
C GLU A 49 7.35 -0.86 5.95
N ALA A 50 8.37 -0.18 6.45
CA ALA A 50 8.59 0.01 7.86
C ALA A 50 7.76 1.17 8.41
N ASN A 51 7.37 1.03 9.67
CA ASN A 51 6.90 2.15 10.47
C ASN A 51 7.90 3.31 10.38
N ASP A 52 7.39 4.54 10.42
CA ASP A 52 8.23 5.74 10.35
C ASP A 52 9.03 5.89 9.02
N CYS A 53 8.84 5.01 8.02
CA CYS A 53 9.76 4.84 6.89
C CYS A 53 11.21 4.57 7.35
N ASN A 54 11.37 3.94 8.52
CA ASN A 54 12.63 3.72 9.19
C ASN A 54 12.59 2.41 9.99
N ASP A 55 13.49 1.49 9.66
CA ASP A 55 13.61 0.16 10.26
C ASP A 55 14.13 0.18 11.71
N GLN A 56 14.75 1.28 12.15
CA GLN A 56 15.24 1.49 13.51
C GLN A 56 14.18 2.11 14.42
N SER A 57 13.01 2.45 13.90
CA SER A 57 11.94 3.02 14.70
C SER A 57 11.39 1.97 15.68
N LYS A 58 11.21 2.36 16.94
CA LYS A 58 10.45 1.55 17.90
C LYS A 58 9.04 1.32 17.33
N PRO A 59 8.35 0.23 17.69
CA PRO A 59 6.99 -0.10 17.23
C PRO A 59 5.93 0.87 17.81
N ASP A 60 6.11 2.16 17.59
CA ASP A 60 5.18 3.24 17.91
C ASP A 60 4.15 3.43 16.78
N ASN A 61 4.09 2.50 15.81
CA ASN A 61 2.98 2.32 14.88
C ASN A 61 2.57 3.58 14.11
N LYS A 62 3.42 3.97 13.16
CA LYS A 62 3.32 5.20 12.38
C LYS A 62 3.45 4.88 10.90
N GLY A 63 2.44 4.21 10.35
CA GLY A 63 2.38 3.95 8.91
C GLY A 63 2.38 5.26 8.11
N ARG A 64 3.12 5.25 7.00
CA ARG A 64 3.38 6.45 6.20
C ARG A 64 3.25 6.16 4.73
N ILE A 65 2.67 7.13 4.04
CA ILE A 65 2.65 7.19 2.58
C ILE A 65 3.35 8.49 2.20
N LEU A 66 4.49 8.40 1.54
CA LEU A 66 5.19 9.54 0.99
C LEU A 66 4.44 10.03 -0.25
N VAL A 67 4.23 11.34 -0.35
CA VAL A 67 3.73 11.98 -1.57
C VAL A 67 4.93 12.52 -2.31
N LEU A 68 5.18 11.97 -3.49
CA LEU A 68 6.31 12.31 -4.33
C LEU A 68 5.85 13.01 -5.60
N GLU A 69 6.43 14.14 -5.93
CA GLU A 69 6.23 14.83 -7.21
C GLU A 69 7.46 14.63 -8.08
N LYS A 70 7.28 14.28 -9.35
CA LYS A 70 8.41 14.16 -10.25
C LYS A 70 8.98 15.54 -10.59
N GLU A 71 10.28 15.73 -10.40
CA GLU A 71 10.94 16.92 -10.91
C GLU A 71 10.88 16.92 -12.45
N LYS A 72 10.66 18.09 -13.05
CA LYS A 72 10.82 18.25 -14.49
C LYS A 72 12.30 18.02 -14.83
N ALA A 73 12.58 17.07 -15.72
CA ALA A 73 13.94 16.77 -16.15
C ALA A 73 14.70 18.06 -16.51
N THR A 74 15.81 18.32 -15.82
CA THR A 74 16.67 19.47 -16.09
C THR A 74 17.71 19.11 -17.18
N PHE A 75 18.45 20.10 -17.66
CA PHE A 75 19.35 20.00 -18.83
C PHE A 75 20.44 18.92 -18.71
N ASN A 76 20.70 18.40 -17.51
CA ASN A 76 21.70 17.37 -17.22
C ASN A 76 21.14 15.92 -17.24
N ASN A 77 19.88 15.72 -17.64
CA ASN A 77 19.18 14.43 -17.58
C ASN A 77 19.07 13.80 -16.18
N SER A 78 19.32 14.55 -15.10
CA SER A 78 18.96 14.06 -13.76
C SER A 78 17.46 14.24 -13.57
N CYS A 79 16.77 13.15 -13.26
CA CYS A 79 15.38 13.18 -12.81
C CYS A 79 15.28 12.60 -11.41
N SER A 80 14.43 13.20 -10.60
CA SER A 80 14.14 12.77 -9.24
C SER A 80 12.65 12.78 -8.95
N TRP A 81 12.27 11.97 -7.98
CA TRP A 81 10.98 12.03 -7.31
C TRP A 81 11.18 12.76 -5.98
N GLU A 82 10.69 13.99 -5.92
CA GLU A 82 10.85 14.89 -4.78
C GLU A 82 9.76 14.65 -3.75
N HIS A 83 10.16 14.52 -2.48
CA HIS A 83 9.22 14.45 -1.37
C HIS A 83 8.53 15.79 -1.16
N VAL A 84 7.23 15.84 -1.43
CA VAL A 84 6.40 17.06 -1.25
C VAL A 84 5.50 17.00 -0.02
N GLY A 85 5.48 15.86 0.67
CA GLY A 85 4.86 15.70 1.97
C GLY A 85 4.50 14.26 2.30
N THR A 86 3.86 14.06 3.46
CA THR A 86 3.61 12.73 4.01
C THR A 86 2.17 12.62 4.46
N LEU A 87 1.51 11.53 4.09
CA LEU A 87 0.23 11.12 4.66
C LEU A 87 0.52 10.14 5.79
N TYR A 88 -0.07 10.41 6.95
CA TYR A 88 0.07 9.58 8.14
C TYR A 88 -1.14 8.68 8.27
N LEU A 89 -0.92 7.36 8.28
CA LEU A 89 -1.99 6.44 8.61
C LEU A 89 -2.49 6.71 10.03
N PRO A 90 -3.79 6.50 10.30
CA PRO A 90 -4.34 6.70 11.64
C PRO A 90 -3.55 5.91 12.67
N SER A 91 -3.37 6.48 13.86
CA SER A 91 -2.54 5.87 14.90
C SER A 91 -3.03 4.51 15.36
N SER A 92 -4.28 4.13 15.08
CA SER A 92 -4.84 2.80 15.35
C SER A 92 -4.32 1.70 14.42
N VAL A 93 -3.77 2.08 13.25
CA VAL A 93 -3.24 1.16 12.26
C VAL A 93 -1.86 0.74 12.75
N HIS A 94 -1.85 -0.29 13.59
CA HIS A 94 -0.66 -0.80 14.25
C HIS A 94 -0.05 -1.98 13.48
N PHE A 95 0.12 -1.81 12.17
CA PHE A 95 0.71 -2.85 11.34
C PHE A 95 2.22 -2.96 11.63
N GLN A 96 2.67 -4.20 11.83
CA GLN A 96 4.08 -4.50 12.03
C GLN A 96 4.89 -4.26 10.75
N ASP A 97 4.34 -4.74 9.63
CA ASP A 97 4.93 -4.60 8.30
C ASP A 97 3.82 -4.24 7.29
N TYR A 98 3.98 -3.13 6.58
CA TYR A 98 3.02 -2.63 5.60
C TYR A 98 3.42 -3.13 4.21
N SER A 99 2.49 -3.75 3.49
CA SER A 99 2.89 -4.50 2.29
C SER A 99 2.32 -4.00 0.97
N ALA A 100 1.14 -3.38 0.99
CA ALA A 100 0.54 -2.93 -0.25
C ALA A 100 -0.46 -1.80 -0.01
N ILE A 101 -0.66 -1.00 -1.04
CA ILE A 101 -1.61 0.11 -1.07
C ILE A 101 -2.44 0.02 -2.35
N SER A 102 -3.73 0.34 -2.26
CA SER A 102 -4.54 0.53 -3.46
C SER A 102 -5.65 1.58 -3.30
N ILE A 103 -5.88 2.35 -4.37
CA ILE A 103 -6.96 3.33 -4.48
C ILE A 103 -8.06 2.81 -5.40
N GLN A 104 -9.32 2.88 -4.95
CA GLN A 104 -10.45 2.21 -5.60
C GLN A 104 -10.74 2.65 -7.05
N TYR A 105 -10.32 3.86 -7.45
CA TYR A 105 -10.47 4.34 -8.82
C TYR A 105 -9.17 5.01 -9.29
N GLN A 106 -8.29 4.23 -9.92
CA GLN A 106 -6.97 4.69 -10.39
C GLN A 106 -7.06 5.74 -11.53
N HIS A 107 -8.18 5.79 -12.27
CA HIS A 107 -8.44 6.82 -13.28
C HIS A 107 -9.31 7.94 -12.70
N LEU A 108 -8.62 8.93 -12.16
CA LEU A 108 -9.11 9.95 -11.25
C LEU A 108 -10.03 10.96 -11.94
N THR A 109 -11.33 10.77 -11.74
CA THR A 109 -12.32 11.84 -11.86
C THR A 109 -13.24 11.93 -10.63
N ARG A 110 -13.02 11.08 -9.62
CA ARG A 110 -13.86 10.99 -8.41
C ARG A 110 -13.01 10.97 -7.15
N PHE A 111 -12.73 12.16 -6.63
CA PHE A 111 -12.44 12.37 -5.22
C PHE A 111 -13.67 12.97 -4.52
N PRO A 112 -13.92 12.64 -3.23
CA PRO A 112 -13.20 11.68 -2.39
C PRO A 112 -13.43 10.22 -2.83
N THR A 113 -12.47 9.32 -2.52
CA THR A 113 -12.55 7.87 -2.79
C THR A 113 -11.94 7.04 -1.66
N TYR A 114 -11.91 5.71 -1.79
CA TYR A 114 -11.33 4.79 -0.83
C TYR A 114 -9.87 4.45 -1.12
N ILE A 115 -9.13 4.31 -0.04
CA ILE A 115 -7.74 3.83 -0.01
C ILE A 115 -7.69 2.60 0.91
N ALA A 116 -7.00 1.56 0.47
CA ALA A 116 -6.75 0.36 1.26
C ALA A 116 -5.25 0.18 1.46
N VAL A 117 -4.85 -0.25 2.67
CA VAL A 117 -3.47 -0.61 3.00
C VAL A 117 -3.48 -1.97 3.69
N SER A 118 -2.61 -2.88 3.29
CA SER A 118 -2.48 -4.21 3.90
C SER A 118 -1.24 -4.35 4.76
N SER A 119 -1.27 -5.35 5.65
CA SER A 119 -0.09 -5.83 6.37
C SER A 119 0.29 -7.24 5.95
N GLN A 120 1.59 -7.44 5.70
CA GLN A 120 2.17 -8.75 5.38
C GLN A 120 1.97 -9.74 6.52
N GLU A 121 2.34 -9.33 7.74
CA GLU A 121 2.44 -10.23 8.89
C GLU A 121 1.15 -10.34 9.71
N MET A 122 0.29 -9.32 9.68
CA MET A 122 -0.88 -9.27 10.54
C MET A 122 -2.15 -9.82 9.89
N SER A 123 -2.13 -10.08 8.58
CA SER A 123 -3.31 -10.56 7.82
C SER A 123 -4.49 -9.61 7.96
N GLN A 124 -4.21 -8.31 7.87
CA GLN A 124 -5.14 -7.21 8.11
C GLN A 124 -5.11 -6.18 6.98
N ILE A 125 -6.23 -5.48 6.83
CA ILE A 125 -6.40 -4.39 5.86
C ILE A 125 -7.03 -3.21 6.56
N TRP A 126 -6.41 -2.05 6.45
CA TRP A 126 -7.04 -0.79 6.80
C TRP A 126 -7.71 -0.20 5.56
N VAL A 127 -8.92 0.34 5.73
CA VAL A 127 -9.60 1.13 4.69
C VAL A 127 -9.93 2.51 5.23
N GLY A 128 -9.56 3.54 4.47
CA GLY A 128 -9.87 4.94 4.75
C GLY A 128 -10.44 5.64 3.52
N ARG A 129 -10.71 6.93 3.67
CA ARG A 129 -10.97 7.84 2.56
C ARG A 129 -9.71 8.61 2.21
N ILE A 130 -9.51 8.86 0.93
CA ILE A 130 -8.52 9.80 0.40
C ILE A 130 -9.23 10.88 -0.41
N GLU A 131 -8.77 12.11 -0.28
CA GLU A 131 -9.28 13.27 -0.99
C GLU A 131 -8.15 14.20 -1.41
N GLU A 132 -8.38 15.00 -2.46
CA GLU A 132 -7.49 16.08 -2.86
C GLU A 132 -7.70 17.31 -1.97
N ILE A 133 -6.60 17.99 -1.64
CA ILE A 133 -6.60 19.25 -0.92
C ILE A 133 -5.71 20.28 -1.63
N SER A 134 -6.01 21.56 -1.48
CA SER A 134 -5.34 22.64 -2.24
C SER A 134 -3.91 22.98 -1.79
N LYS A 135 -3.45 22.40 -0.68
CA LYS A 135 -2.12 22.66 -0.09
C LYS A 135 -1.38 21.35 0.11
N ALA A 136 -0.05 21.40 0.05
CA ALA A 136 0.80 20.26 0.37
C ALA A 136 0.36 19.58 1.70
N PRO A 137 0.26 18.25 1.77
CA PRO A 137 0.75 17.27 0.79
C PRO A 137 -0.17 17.01 -0.42
N PHE A 138 -1.15 17.88 -0.70
CA PHE A 138 -2.12 17.81 -1.81
C PHE A 138 -3.16 16.70 -1.71
N PHE A 139 -3.00 15.82 -0.72
CA PHE A 139 -3.95 14.79 -0.38
C PHE A 139 -4.19 14.76 1.13
N SER A 140 -5.36 14.29 1.53
CA SER A 140 -5.71 14.04 2.92
C SER A 140 -6.27 12.64 3.02
N ILE A 141 -5.94 11.93 4.11
CA ILE A 141 -6.54 10.64 4.41
C ILE A 141 -7.28 10.71 5.74
N THR A 142 -8.44 10.06 5.77
CA THR A 142 -9.29 10.00 6.97
C THR A 142 -9.77 8.58 7.21
N SER A 143 -9.88 8.21 8.48
CA SER A 143 -10.57 6.99 8.87
C SER A 143 -12.04 7.06 8.47
N LEU A 144 -12.61 5.92 8.11
CA LEU A 144 -14.06 5.75 8.13
C LEU A 144 -14.58 5.95 9.57
N GLN A 145 -15.88 6.21 9.76
CA GLN A 145 -16.46 6.58 11.06
C GLN A 145 -16.01 5.70 12.24
N ASN A 146 -15.80 4.40 12.00
CA ASN A 146 -15.38 3.43 13.01
C ASN A 146 -13.91 2.98 12.90
N ASN A 147 -13.11 3.66 12.07
CA ASN A 147 -11.69 3.39 11.84
C ASN A 147 -11.40 1.90 11.60
N ILE A 148 -11.99 1.39 10.53
CA ILE A 148 -12.17 -0.05 10.37
C ILE A 148 -10.87 -0.67 9.84
N ILE A 149 -10.26 -1.48 10.70
CA ILE A 149 -9.27 -2.47 10.33
C ILE A 149 -10.01 -3.79 10.16
N TYR A 150 -9.86 -4.40 8.99
CA TYR A 150 -10.46 -5.67 8.64
C TYR A 150 -9.44 -6.77 8.83
N ASP A 151 -9.76 -7.74 9.67
CA ASP A 151 -9.08 -9.02 9.67
C ASP A 151 -9.49 -9.81 8.42
N LEU A 152 -8.52 -10.37 7.70
CA LEU A 152 -8.82 -11.46 6.77
C LEU A 152 -9.33 -12.67 7.56
N PRO A 153 -10.09 -13.59 6.92
CA PRO A 153 -10.63 -14.74 7.63
C PRO A 153 -9.54 -15.49 8.40
N ARG A 154 -9.79 -15.69 9.69
CA ARG A 154 -8.90 -16.41 10.60
C ARG A 154 -9.45 -17.81 10.85
N PHE A 155 -8.59 -18.78 11.15
CA PHE A 155 -9.09 -20.09 11.57
C PHE A 155 -9.86 -19.96 12.90
N PRO A 156 -11.07 -20.55 13.00
CA PRO A 156 -11.78 -20.61 14.26
C PRO A 156 -11.01 -21.55 15.20
N LYS A 157 -10.21 -20.99 16.09
CA LYS A 157 -9.75 -21.73 17.26
C LYS A 157 -10.82 -21.60 18.32
N THR A 158 -11.18 -22.71 18.93
CA THR A 158 -11.93 -22.73 20.19
C THR A 158 -11.26 -21.78 21.22
N ALA A 159 -11.77 -20.56 21.25
CA ALA A 159 -11.72 -19.50 22.27
C ALA A 159 -10.39 -18.89 22.77
N LYS A 160 -9.17 -19.20 22.26
CA LYS A 160 -7.96 -18.51 22.81
C LYS A 160 -6.90 -17.94 21.84
N THR A 161 -6.83 -18.31 20.56
CA THR A 161 -5.92 -17.62 19.61
C THR A 161 -6.53 -17.52 18.22
N CYS A 162 -6.98 -16.34 17.81
CA CYS A 162 -7.48 -16.09 16.44
C CYS A 162 -6.30 -16.25 15.45
N THR A 163 -6.18 -17.39 14.79
CA THR A 163 -4.94 -17.75 14.06
C THR A 163 -4.99 -17.25 12.63
N ILE A 164 -3.92 -16.59 12.20
CA ILE A 164 -3.75 -16.12 10.82
C ILE A 164 -3.87 -17.30 9.87
N GLN A 165 -4.54 -17.09 8.74
CA GLN A 165 -4.63 -18.04 7.63
C GLN A 165 -3.96 -17.51 6.36
N TYR A 166 -3.97 -16.18 6.19
CA TYR A 166 -3.44 -15.49 5.02
C TYR A 166 -2.15 -14.79 5.42
N CYS A 167 -1.03 -15.51 5.32
CA CYS A 167 0.30 -14.96 5.56
C CYS A 167 0.83 -14.27 4.30
N ASN A 168 1.85 -13.43 4.48
CA ASN A 168 2.68 -12.86 3.41
C ASN A 168 1.87 -12.16 2.31
N ILE A 169 0.88 -11.35 2.71
CA ILE A 169 0.10 -10.56 1.76
C ILE A 169 1.01 -9.46 1.21
N GLU A 170 1.29 -9.46 -0.09
CA GLU A 170 2.19 -8.51 -0.77
C GLU A 170 1.47 -7.64 -1.81
N GLY A 171 0.31 -8.10 -2.30
CA GLY A 171 -0.45 -7.38 -3.32
C GLY A 171 -1.84 -7.03 -2.82
N ILE A 172 -2.30 -5.83 -3.15
CA ILE A 172 -3.70 -5.42 -3.02
C ILE A 172 -4.14 -4.65 -4.26
N THR A 173 -5.34 -4.92 -4.73
CA THR A 173 -6.00 -4.07 -5.71
C THR A 173 -7.51 -4.08 -5.51
N TRP A 174 -8.17 -2.96 -5.77
CA TRP A 174 -9.62 -2.92 -5.79
C TRP A 174 -10.16 -3.53 -7.08
N GLN A 175 -11.21 -4.34 -6.95
CA GLN A 175 -11.94 -4.88 -8.10
C GLN A 175 -13.26 -4.15 -8.33
N ASP A 176 -13.94 -3.72 -7.27
CA ASP A 176 -15.22 -3.02 -7.30
C ASP A 176 -15.41 -2.21 -6.00
N ASN A 177 -16.58 -1.57 -5.84
CA ASN A 177 -16.95 -0.69 -4.74
C ASN A 177 -16.78 -1.31 -3.35
N ASN A 178 -16.85 -2.64 -3.21
CA ASN A 178 -16.73 -3.34 -1.94
C ASN A 178 -15.88 -4.61 -2.04
N GLN A 179 -15.08 -4.74 -3.09
CA GLN A 179 -14.32 -5.95 -3.38
C GLN A 179 -12.85 -5.63 -3.61
N ILE A 180 -11.99 -6.46 -3.03
CA ILE A 180 -10.55 -6.37 -3.14
C ILE A 180 -9.97 -7.73 -3.53
N ILE A 181 -8.88 -7.66 -4.27
CA ILE A 181 -8.05 -8.79 -4.64
C ILE A 181 -6.74 -8.64 -3.88
N LEU A 182 -6.29 -9.74 -3.27
CA LEU A 182 -4.99 -9.81 -2.60
C LEU A 182 -4.12 -10.87 -3.27
N ALA A 183 -2.81 -10.66 -3.23
CA ALA A 183 -1.83 -11.67 -3.57
C ALA A 183 -0.97 -11.98 -2.35
N SER A 184 -0.68 -13.25 -2.12
CA SER A 184 0.24 -13.70 -1.09
C SER A 184 1.47 -14.36 -1.70
N ASP A 185 2.64 -14.05 -1.14
CA ASP A 185 3.91 -14.65 -1.53
C ASP A 185 4.10 -16.03 -0.91
N ALA A 186 5.21 -16.69 -1.27
CA ALA A 186 5.71 -17.91 -0.67
C ALA A 186 5.87 -17.76 0.85
N ALA A 187 5.54 -18.81 1.58
CA ALA A 187 5.87 -18.94 2.99
C ALA A 187 7.38 -19.11 3.15
N LYS A 188 7.95 -18.48 4.17
CA LYS A 188 9.34 -18.68 4.56
C LYS A 188 9.46 -19.98 5.37
N ASP A 189 10.62 -20.62 5.31
CA ASP A 189 10.89 -21.89 5.99
C ASP A 189 10.73 -21.84 7.52
N ASP A 190 10.86 -20.65 8.11
CA ASP A 190 10.74 -20.39 9.54
C ASP A 190 9.30 -20.06 9.99
N GLN A 191 8.37 -19.91 9.04
CA GLN A 191 6.96 -19.63 9.33
C GLN A 191 6.18 -20.92 9.66
N PRO A 192 5.09 -20.80 10.44
CA PRO A 192 4.23 -21.96 10.71
C PRO A 192 3.68 -22.56 9.42
N THR A 193 3.59 -23.90 9.37
CA THR A 193 3.10 -24.65 8.20
C THR A 193 1.71 -24.24 7.73
N LEU A 194 0.91 -23.59 8.56
CA LEU A 194 -0.38 -23.05 8.14
C LEU A 194 -0.26 -21.96 7.06
N CYS A 195 0.88 -21.27 6.97
CA CYS A 195 1.12 -20.21 5.99
C CYS A 195 1.22 -20.77 4.56
N THR A 196 1.57 -22.05 4.41
CA THR A 196 1.64 -22.71 3.09
C THR A 196 0.26 -23.02 2.51
N ASN A 197 -0.81 -22.98 3.32
CA ASN A 197 -2.17 -23.27 2.83
C ASN A 197 -2.69 -22.24 1.83
N LYS A 198 -2.13 -21.03 1.87
CA LYS A 198 -2.58 -19.87 1.07
C LYS A 198 -1.43 -19.15 0.38
N GLU A 199 -0.20 -19.61 0.50
CA GLU A 199 0.95 -19.00 -0.18
C GLU A 199 0.80 -19.00 -1.70
N GLN A 200 1.52 -18.12 -2.39
CA GLN A 200 1.61 -18.08 -3.86
C GLN A 200 0.24 -18.08 -4.56
N SER A 201 -0.72 -17.35 -4.00
CA SER A 201 -2.12 -17.41 -4.40
C SER A 201 -2.72 -16.02 -4.52
N VAL A 202 -3.77 -15.93 -5.35
CA VAL A 202 -4.62 -14.75 -5.47
C VAL A 202 -5.93 -15.01 -4.74
N HIS A 203 -6.35 -14.05 -3.91
CA HIS A 203 -7.51 -14.16 -3.04
C HIS A 203 -8.50 -13.05 -3.35
N TYR A 204 -9.79 -13.37 -3.31
CA TYR A 204 -10.86 -12.44 -3.60
C TYR A 204 -11.72 -12.26 -2.35
N PHE A 205 -11.87 -11.01 -1.88
CA PHE A 205 -12.64 -10.69 -0.69
C PHE A 205 -13.68 -9.61 -0.98
N SER A 206 -14.81 -9.71 -0.29
CA SER A 206 -15.80 -8.65 -0.19
C SER A 206 -15.84 -8.11 1.22
N PHE A 207 -15.87 -6.79 1.38
CA PHE A 207 -16.15 -6.17 2.67
C PHE A 207 -17.61 -6.40 3.08
N PRO A 208 -17.93 -6.45 4.40
CA PRO A 208 -19.30 -6.52 4.87
C PRO A 208 -20.18 -5.39 4.30
N GLN A 209 -21.44 -5.69 3.97
CA GLN A 209 -22.36 -4.71 3.40
C GLN A 209 -22.56 -3.49 4.34
N ASN A 210 -22.68 -2.28 3.75
CA ASN A 210 -22.91 -0.96 4.38
C ASN A 210 -21.71 -0.17 4.92
N LEU A 211 -20.46 -0.59 4.68
CA LEU A 211 -19.29 0.07 5.31
C LEU A 211 -18.61 1.17 4.48
N LEU A 212 -19.00 1.29 3.21
CA LEU A 212 -18.45 2.26 2.25
C LEU A 212 -19.52 3.25 1.76
N ASN A 213 -20.61 3.42 2.51
CA ASN A 213 -21.60 4.49 2.31
C ASN A 213 -21.39 5.58 3.37
#